data_AF-A0A7C4R969-F1
#
_entry.id   AF-A0A7C4R969-F1
#
_cell.length_a   1.000
_cell.length_b   1.000
_cell.length_c   1.000
_cell.angle_alpha   90.00
_cell.angle_beta   90.00
_cell.angle_gamma   90.00
#
_symmetry.space_group_name_H-M   'P 1'
#
loop_
_entity.id
_entity.type
_entity.pdbx_description
1 polymer ?
#
loop_
_entity_poly.entity_id
_entity_poly.type
_entity_poly.pdbx_seq_one_letter_code
_entity_poly.pdbx_strand_id
1 'polypeptide(L)'
;MKKTERSKTKRNILIMSAIAIAIIVIFASALRIQNNRWKPPASEYLKVEHTKSLGVFYNNNKTVNIKELGLRITAVGGDATNVLITGLSTQGEEYPYIEFLHKGESKEITVQLRSYFTSLNETIGLFPVELTIGCSEALPSDITIYLNPEDIVGLHY
;
A
#
# COMPACT_ATOMS: atom_id res chain seq x y z
N MET A 1 0.68 40.79 63.44
CA MET A 1 1.44 39.98 62.46
C MET A 1 0.51 38.91 61.86
N LYS A 2 0.04 39.08 60.61
CA LYS A 2 -0.70 38.06 59.85
C LYS A 2 -0.20 38.08 58.40
N LYS A 3 0.92 37.41 58.12
CA LYS A 3 1.52 37.38 56.76
C LYS A 3 1.91 35.97 56.26
N THR A 4 1.62 34.92 57.03
CA THR A 4 2.14 33.57 56.76
C THR A 4 1.20 32.63 56.01
N GLU A 5 -0.10 32.90 55.92
CA GLU A 5 -1.05 31.96 55.27
C GLU A 5 -1.21 32.17 53.76
N ARG A 6 -1.12 33.42 53.26
CA ARG A 6 -1.29 33.74 51.82
C ARG A 6 -0.23 33.10 50.90
N SER A 7 0.94 32.75 51.43
CA SER A 7 2.05 32.14 50.66
C SER A 7 1.79 30.67 50.34
N LYS A 8 1.22 29.91 51.29
CA LYS A 8 0.93 28.48 51.11
C LYS A 8 -0.17 28.24 50.06
N THR A 9 -1.18 29.10 50.03
CA THR A 9 -2.28 29.01 49.05
C THR A 9 -1.80 29.28 47.62
N LYS A 10 -0.93 30.27 47.41
CA LYS A 10 -0.35 30.56 46.08
C LYS A 10 0.56 29.42 45.60
N ARG A 11 1.35 28.83 46.50
CA ARG A 11 2.18 27.66 46.17
C ARG A 11 1.34 26.44 45.81
N ASN A 12 0.24 26.19 46.52
CA ASN A 12 -0.69 25.10 46.17
C ASN A 12 -1.40 25.33 44.83
N ILE A 13 -1.79 26.56 44.51
CA ILE A 13 -2.39 26.90 43.20
C ILE A 13 -1.38 26.62 42.08
N LEU A 14 -0.12 26.99 42.27
CA LEU A 14 0.95 26.82 41.28
C LEU A 14 1.26 25.32 41.04
N ILE A 15 1.23 24.52 42.11
CA ILE A 15 1.40 23.06 42.02
C ILE A 15 0.20 22.43 41.31
N MET A 16 -1.03 22.81 41.65
CA MET A 16 -2.25 22.32 40.99
C MET A 16 -2.30 22.69 39.51
N SER A 17 -1.88 23.91 39.13
CA SER A 17 -1.78 24.29 37.72
C SER A 17 -0.74 23.48 36.96
N ALA A 18 0.39 23.17 37.59
CA ALA A 18 1.42 22.33 36.98
C ALA A 18 0.93 20.89 36.74
N ILE A 19 0.19 20.32 37.69
CA ILE A 19 -0.43 19.00 37.57
C ILE A 19 -1.48 18.99 36.44
N ALA A 20 -2.34 20.01 36.37
CA ALA A 20 -3.34 20.12 35.31
C ALA A 20 -2.70 20.20 33.91
N ILE A 21 -1.62 20.96 33.76
CA ILE A 21 -0.87 21.04 32.50
C ILE A 21 -0.24 19.69 32.14
N ALA A 22 0.35 18.99 33.12
CA ALA A 22 0.94 17.67 32.89
C ALA A 22 -0.11 16.65 32.40
N ILE A 23 -1.32 16.67 32.99
CA ILE A 23 -2.43 15.81 32.56
C ILE A 23 -2.84 16.12 31.12
N ILE A 24 -2.95 17.40 30.74
CA ILE A 24 -3.29 17.81 29.36
C ILE A 24 -2.24 17.32 28.37
N VAL A 25 -0.95 17.45 28.71
CA VAL A 25 0.15 16.97 27.86
C VAL A 25 0.11 15.45 27.70
N ILE A 26 -0.13 14.70 28.78
CA ILE A 26 -0.26 13.24 28.73
C ILE A 26 -1.47 12.85 27.86
N PHE A 27 -2.61 13.52 28.02
CA PHE A 27 -3.82 13.23 27.26
C PHE A 27 -3.64 13.54 25.76
N ALA A 28 -3.03 14.69 25.42
CA ALA A 28 -2.69 15.05 24.05
C ALA A 28 -1.69 14.05 23.42
N SER A 29 -0.75 13.53 24.21
CA SER A 29 0.21 12.51 23.78
C SER A 29 -0.47 11.17 23.51
N ALA A 30 -1.37 10.75 24.41
CA ALA A 30 -2.13 9.50 24.26
C ALA A 30 -3.06 9.54 23.04
N LEU A 31 -3.72 10.69 22.78
CA LEU A 31 -4.53 10.89 21.59
C LEU A 31 -3.71 10.85 20.29
N ARG A 32 -2.46 11.35 20.30
CA ARG A 32 -1.55 11.22 19.15
C ARG A 32 -1.17 9.76 18.88
N ILE A 33 -0.95 8.96 19.93
CA ILE A 33 -0.57 7.54 19.79
C ILE A 33 -1.75 6.70 19.29
N GLN A 34 -2.99 7.00 19.72
CA GLN A 34 -4.19 6.32 19.24
C GLN A 34 -4.47 6.52 17.74
N ASN A 35 -3.94 7.60 17.14
CA ASN A 35 -4.08 7.84 15.71
C ASN A 35 -3.15 6.96 14.86
N ASN A 36 -2.23 6.24 15.48
CA ASN A 36 -1.49 5.15 14.85
C ASN A 36 -2.37 3.88 14.87
N ARG A 37 -3.55 3.97 14.24
CA ARG A 37 -4.40 2.79 14.03
C ARG A 37 -3.56 1.78 13.27
N TRP A 38 -3.38 0.61 13.85
CA TRP A 38 -2.68 -0.50 13.22
C TRP A 38 -3.35 -0.78 11.88
N LYS A 39 -2.68 -0.44 10.77
CA LYS A 39 -3.17 -0.69 9.42
C LYS A 39 -2.65 -2.05 8.98
N PRO A 40 -3.51 -2.95 8.50
CA PRO A 40 -3.04 -4.21 7.93
C PRO A 40 -2.20 -3.94 6.68
N PRO A 41 -1.37 -4.90 6.24
CA PRO A 41 -0.74 -4.83 4.93
C PRO A 41 -1.79 -4.82 3.82
N ALA A 42 -1.54 -4.09 2.73
CA ALA A 42 -2.42 -4.00 1.57
C ALA A 42 -2.67 -5.36 0.92
N SER A 43 -1.74 -6.32 1.04
CA SER A 43 -1.94 -7.71 0.58
C SER A 43 -3.03 -8.47 1.34
N GLU A 44 -3.36 -8.07 2.57
CA GLU A 44 -4.51 -8.60 3.33
C GLU A 44 -5.81 -7.85 3.03
N TYR A 45 -5.71 -6.65 2.44
CA TYR A 45 -6.86 -5.78 2.17
C TYR A 45 -7.35 -5.85 0.71
N LEU A 46 -6.43 -6.09 -0.22
CA LEU A 46 -6.63 -6.09 -1.66
C LEU A 46 -6.15 -7.42 -2.23
N LYS A 47 -7.00 -8.05 -3.05
CA LYS A 47 -6.62 -9.21 -3.85
C LYS A 47 -6.25 -8.74 -5.25
N VAL A 48 -5.05 -9.10 -5.71
CA VAL A 48 -4.56 -8.79 -7.06
C VAL A 48 -4.41 -10.08 -7.83
N GLU A 49 -5.04 -10.13 -9.00
CA GLU A 49 -5.02 -11.29 -9.89
C GLU A 49 -4.55 -10.85 -11.27
N HIS A 50 -3.73 -11.67 -11.92
CA HIS A 50 -3.38 -11.48 -13.32
C HIS A 50 -4.58 -11.81 -14.20
N THR A 51 -4.78 -11.01 -15.26
CA THR A 51 -5.85 -11.27 -16.25
C THR A 51 -5.30 -11.52 -17.65
N LYS A 52 -4.41 -10.65 -18.13
CA LYS A 52 -3.80 -10.75 -19.47
C LYS A 52 -2.50 -9.97 -19.50
N SER A 53 -1.57 -10.35 -20.36
CA SER A 53 -0.34 -9.58 -20.58
C SER A 53 0.04 -9.49 -22.04
N LEU A 54 0.74 -8.41 -22.38
CA LEU A 54 1.43 -8.27 -23.66
C LEU A 54 2.94 -8.24 -23.40
N GLY A 55 3.71 -9.01 -24.16
CA GLY A 55 5.16 -9.06 -24.01
C GLY A 55 5.92 -9.41 -25.28
N VAL A 56 7.24 -9.42 -25.16
CA VAL A 56 8.16 -9.91 -26.20
C VAL A 56 9.05 -10.96 -25.57
N PHE A 57 9.04 -12.17 -26.14
CA PHE A 57 9.85 -13.28 -25.65
C PHE A 57 11.24 -13.27 -26.28
N TYR A 58 12.22 -13.70 -25.48
CA TYR A 58 13.62 -13.84 -25.82
C TYR A 58 14.17 -15.16 -25.26
N ASN A 59 15.37 -15.53 -25.69
CA ASN A 59 16.13 -16.67 -25.14
C ASN A 59 15.32 -17.97 -25.15
N ASN A 60 14.73 -18.34 -26.30
CA ASN A 60 13.86 -19.51 -26.44
C ASN A 60 12.69 -19.51 -25.44
N ASN A 61 12.00 -18.37 -25.31
CA ASN A 61 10.87 -18.16 -24.39
C ASN A 61 11.22 -18.28 -22.89
N LYS A 62 12.51 -18.19 -22.52
CA LYS A 62 12.92 -18.18 -21.10
C LYS A 62 12.92 -16.80 -20.47
N THR A 63 12.91 -15.74 -21.28
CA THR A 63 12.88 -14.36 -20.79
C THR A 63 11.80 -13.61 -21.54
N VAL A 64 11.07 -12.75 -20.85
CA VAL A 64 10.03 -11.91 -21.46
C VAL A 64 10.20 -10.46 -21.04
N ASN A 65 10.03 -9.56 -21.99
CA ASN A 65 9.87 -8.13 -21.74
C ASN A 65 8.38 -7.79 -21.77
N ILE A 66 7.78 -7.60 -20.61
CA ILE A 66 6.37 -7.26 -20.47
C ILE A 66 6.18 -5.78 -20.81
N LYS A 67 5.23 -5.52 -21.73
CA LYS A 67 4.83 -4.19 -22.18
C LYS A 67 3.47 -3.77 -21.63
N GLU A 68 2.57 -4.73 -21.42
CA GLU A 68 1.28 -4.48 -20.78
C GLU A 68 0.99 -5.55 -19.74
N LEU A 69 0.54 -5.13 -18.57
CA LEU A 69 0.15 -6.00 -17.46
C LEU A 69 -1.31 -5.70 -17.08
N GLY A 70 -2.20 -6.62 -17.44
CA GLY A 70 -3.60 -6.62 -17.04
C GLY A 70 -3.77 -7.24 -15.66
N LEU A 71 -4.42 -6.49 -14.77
CA LEU A 71 -4.66 -6.89 -13.38
C LEU A 71 -6.13 -6.71 -13.04
N ARG A 72 -6.65 -7.62 -12.21
CA ARG A 72 -7.93 -7.46 -11.51
C ARG A 72 -7.64 -7.22 -10.04
N ILE A 73 -8.10 -6.08 -9.53
CA ILE A 73 -7.96 -5.72 -8.12
C ILE A 73 -9.33 -5.84 -7.47
N THR A 74 -9.41 -6.56 -6.36
CA THR A 74 -10.64 -6.75 -5.59
C THR A 74 -10.44 -6.29 -4.15
N ALA A 75 -11.36 -5.49 -3.62
CA ALA A 75 -11.31 -5.10 -2.21
C ALA A 75 -11.87 -6.21 -1.32
N VAL A 76 -11.05 -6.77 -0.42
CA VAL A 76 -11.45 -7.92 0.44
C VAL A 76 -11.55 -7.56 1.91
N GLY A 77 -10.69 -6.67 2.41
CA GLY A 77 -10.66 -6.24 3.81
C GLY A 77 -11.77 -5.26 4.20
N GLY A 78 -12.35 -4.56 3.22
CA GLY A 78 -13.34 -3.48 3.40
C GLY A 78 -13.40 -2.62 2.15
N ASP A 79 -13.96 -1.43 2.26
CA ASP A 79 -13.94 -0.44 1.17
C ASP A 79 -12.51 0.13 1.03
N ALA A 80 -11.98 0.14 -0.20
CA ALA A 80 -10.63 0.63 -0.46
C ALA A 80 -10.68 1.99 -1.15
N THR A 81 -9.95 2.97 -0.60
CA THR A 81 -9.83 4.31 -1.19
C THR A 81 -8.41 4.59 -1.63
N ASN A 82 -8.25 5.30 -2.74
CA ASN A 82 -6.96 5.67 -3.32
C ASN A 82 -6.05 4.46 -3.57
N VAL A 83 -6.58 3.44 -4.25
CA VAL A 83 -5.77 2.26 -4.59
C VAL A 83 -4.74 2.64 -5.64
N LEU A 84 -3.49 2.29 -5.38
CA LEU A 84 -2.33 2.61 -6.21
C LEU A 84 -1.47 1.37 -6.41
N ILE A 85 -0.92 1.21 -7.61
CA ILE A 85 0.12 0.23 -7.91
C ILE A 85 1.40 0.96 -8.28
N THR A 86 2.49 0.59 -7.63
CA THR A 86 3.84 1.12 -7.86
C THR A 86 4.85 -0.05 -7.95
N GLY A 87 6.15 0.25 -7.96
CA GLY A 87 7.20 -0.77 -8.13
C GLY A 87 7.40 -1.23 -9.58
N LEU A 88 6.63 -0.68 -10.53
CA LEU A 88 6.71 -0.97 -11.95
C LEU A 88 7.11 0.30 -12.73
N SER A 89 7.99 0.15 -13.72
CA SER A 89 8.32 1.28 -14.62
C SER A 89 7.24 1.43 -15.70
N THR A 90 6.38 2.44 -15.55
CA THR A 90 5.28 2.74 -16.48
C THR A 90 5.75 3.58 -17.68
N GLN A 91 5.04 3.52 -18.81
CA GLN A 91 5.28 4.41 -19.96
C GLN A 91 4.84 5.85 -19.69
N GLY A 92 3.71 6.03 -18.98
CA GLY A 92 3.20 7.32 -18.56
C GLY A 92 3.72 7.76 -17.19
N GLU A 93 3.61 9.05 -16.90
CA GLU A 93 3.95 9.63 -15.60
C GLU A 93 2.92 9.29 -14.51
N GLU A 94 1.71 8.89 -14.90
CA GLU A 94 0.63 8.52 -13.98
C GLU A 94 0.57 7.00 -13.79
N TYR A 95 0.69 6.57 -12.53
CA TYR A 95 0.41 5.21 -12.13
C TYR A 95 -1.10 4.94 -12.17
N PRO A 96 -1.53 3.72 -12.50
CA PRO A 96 -2.94 3.37 -12.46
C PRO A 96 -3.49 3.57 -11.05
N TYR A 97 -4.55 4.38 -10.99
CA TYR A 97 -5.17 4.82 -9.75
C TYR A 97 -6.66 4.49 -9.77
N ILE A 98 -7.16 3.96 -8.65
CA ILE A 98 -8.57 3.71 -8.43
C ILE A 98 -8.98 4.53 -7.20
N GLU A 99 -9.82 5.53 -7.43
CA GLU A 99 -10.29 6.44 -6.39
C GLU A 99 -11.00 5.69 -5.26
N PHE A 100 -11.90 4.78 -5.62
CA PHE A 100 -12.73 4.07 -4.69
C PHE A 100 -13.13 2.69 -5.22
N LEU A 101 -13.17 1.69 -4.35
CA LEU A 101 -13.61 0.33 -4.63
C LEU A 101 -14.39 -0.22 -3.43
N HIS A 102 -15.66 -0.56 -3.61
CA HIS A 102 -16.46 -1.13 -2.51
C HIS A 102 -15.96 -2.52 -2.12
N LYS A 103 -16.20 -2.93 -0.86
CA LYS A 103 -15.89 -4.29 -0.42
C LYS A 103 -16.55 -5.33 -1.33
N GLY A 104 -15.75 -6.25 -1.85
CA GLY A 104 -16.17 -7.32 -2.77
C GLY A 104 -16.23 -6.89 -4.23
N GLU A 105 -16.07 -5.60 -4.53
CA GLU A 105 -16.01 -5.10 -5.90
C GLU A 105 -14.62 -5.38 -6.50
N SER A 106 -14.63 -5.72 -7.79
CA SER A 106 -13.42 -5.93 -8.58
C SER A 106 -13.34 -4.91 -9.70
N LYS A 107 -12.13 -4.39 -9.96
CA LYS A 107 -11.85 -3.52 -11.10
C LYS A 107 -10.67 -4.06 -11.89
N GLU A 108 -10.86 -4.12 -13.20
CA GLU A 108 -9.79 -4.46 -14.13
C GLU A 108 -9.04 -3.20 -14.54
N ILE A 109 -7.72 -3.28 -14.52
CA ILE A 109 -6.81 -2.23 -14.95
C ILE A 109 -5.78 -2.83 -15.90
N THR A 110 -5.18 -1.98 -16.73
CA THR A 110 -4.06 -2.35 -17.58
C THR A 110 -2.93 -1.37 -17.34
N VAL A 111 -1.78 -1.90 -16.92
CA VAL A 111 -0.57 -1.13 -16.65
C VAL A 111 0.32 -1.16 -17.89
N GLN A 112 0.54 -0.02 -18.52
CA GLN A 112 1.48 0.11 -19.64
C GLN A 112 2.89 0.29 -19.11
N LEU A 113 3.76 -0.67 -19.39
CA LEU A 113 5.13 -0.74 -18.91
C LEU A 113 6.10 -0.24 -19.97
N ARG A 114 7.08 0.57 -19.55
CA ARG A 114 8.16 1.00 -20.44
C ARG A 114 9.01 -0.21 -20.85
N SER A 115 9.45 -0.95 -19.85
CA SER A 115 10.11 -2.24 -20.01
C SER A 115 10.14 -2.96 -18.66
N TYR A 116 9.71 -4.21 -18.64
CA TYR A 116 9.84 -5.07 -17.46
C TYR A 116 10.33 -6.43 -17.89
N PHE A 117 11.59 -6.73 -17.62
CA PHE A 117 12.19 -8.01 -17.96
C PHE A 117 12.05 -8.97 -16.80
N THR A 118 11.52 -10.16 -17.07
CA THR A 118 11.48 -11.26 -16.11
C THR A 118 11.84 -12.57 -16.79
N SER A 119 12.42 -13.48 -16.03
CA SER A 119 12.86 -14.79 -16.49
C SER A 119 11.94 -15.87 -15.94
N LEU A 120 11.73 -16.91 -16.73
CA LEU A 120 10.94 -18.06 -16.35
C LEU A 120 11.55 -18.71 -15.12
N ASN A 121 10.78 -18.83 -14.05
CA ASN A 121 11.19 -19.60 -12.89
C ASN A 121 11.02 -21.10 -13.23
N GLU A 122 12.13 -21.79 -13.50
CA GLU A 122 12.13 -23.19 -13.94
C GLU A 122 11.53 -24.17 -12.91
N THR A 123 11.41 -23.77 -11.63
CA THR A 123 10.83 -24.62 -10.59
C THR A 123 9.30 -24.65 -10.66
N ILE A 124 8.68 -23.51 -10.97
CA ILE A 124 7.22 -23.35 -10.99
C ILE A 124 6.65 -23.22 -12.41
N GLY A 125 7.50 -22.98 -13.42
CA GLY A 125 7.10 -22.81 -14.81
C GLY A 125 6.40 -21.49 -15.11
N LEU A 126 6.58 -20.46 -14.27
CA LEU A 126 5.88 -19.18 -14.36
C LEU A 126 6.85 -17.98 -14.36
N PHE A 127 6.40 -16.86 -14.91
CA PHE A 127 7.15 -15.60 -14.89
C PHE A 127 6.74 -14.77 -13.66
N PRO A 128 7.66 -14.53 -12.69
CA PRO A 128 7.36 -13.67 -11.55
C PRO A 128 7.36 -12.20 -11.98
N VAL A 129 6.37 -11.45 -11.48
CA VAL A 129 6.28 -10.00 -11.60
C VAL A 129 6.07 -9.42 -10.21
N GLU A 130 7.04 -8.64 -9.77
CA GLU A 130 7.02 -7.93 -8.50
C GLU A 130 6.41 -6.54 -8.68
N LEU A 131 5.46 -6.19 -7.81
CA LEU A 131 4.88 -4.86 -7.72
C LEU A 131 4.48 -4.54 -6.28
N THR A 132 4.29 -3.25 -6.01
CA THR A 132 3.77 -2.78 -4.73
C THR A 132 2.33 -2.32 -4.91
N ILE A 133 1.44 -2.74 -4.01
CA ILE A 133 0.05 -2.26 -3.96
C ILE A 133 -0.19 -1.50 -2.65
N GLY A 134 -0.98 -0.43 -2.70
CA GLY A 134 -1.40 0.34 -1.53
C GLY A 134 -2.80 0.90 -1.66
N CYS A 135 -3.40 1.25 -0.53
CA CYS A 135 -4.63 2.05 -0.42
C CYS A 135 -4.58 2.86 0.90
N SER A 136 -5.57 3.72 1.13
CA SER A 136 -5.57 4.59 2.33
C SER A 136 -5.78 3.83 3.63
N GLU A 137 -6.47 2.70 3.57
CA GLU A 137 -6.87 1.87 4.72
C GLU A 137 -5.78 0.89 5.18
N ALA A 138 -4.80 0.61 4.33
CA ALA A 138 -3.76 -0.40 4.55
C ALA A 138 -2.35 0.17 4.31
N LEU A 139 -1.31 -0.51 4.82
CA LEU A 139 0.08 -0.17 4.50
C LEU A 139 0.48 -0.74 3.14
N PRO A 140 1.27 -0.03 2.31
CA PRO A 140 1.77 -0.58 1.05
C PRO A 140 2.43 -1.95 1.26
N SER A 141 2.23 -2.86 0.32
CA SER A 141 2.75 -4.23 0.39
C SER A 141 3.29 -4.67 -0.95
N ASP A 142 4.49 -5.25 -0.92
CA ASP A 142 5.10 -5.86 -2.09
C ASP A 142 4.48 -7.24 -2.31
N ILE A 143 4.08 -7.51 -3.54
CA ILE A 143 3.50 -8.78 -3.96
C ILE A 143 4.18 -9.27 -5.23
N THR A 144 4.21 -10.60 -5.38
CA THR A 144 4.64 -11.25 -6.61
C THR A 144 3.44 -11.90 -7.26
N ILE A 145 3.18 -11.52 -8.51
CA ILE A 145 2.20 -12.16 -9.37
C ILE A 145 2.94 -13.09 -10.31
N TYR A 146 2.39 -14.27 -10.54
CA TYR A 146 2.99 -15.25 -11.44
C TYR A 146 2.18 -15.31 -12.72
N LEU A 147 2.83 -15.06 -13.85
CA LEU A 147 2.20 -15.07 -15.16
C LEU A 147 2.43 -16.43 -15.82
N ASN A 148 1.37 -17.03 -16.33
CA ASN A 148 1.49 -18.19 -17.20
C ASN A 148 2.02 -17.76 -18.57
N PRO A 149 2.91 -18.55 -19.20
CA PRO A 149 3.36 -18.26 -20.57
C PRO A 149 2.21 -18.10 -21.57
N GLU A 150 1.15 -18.90 -21.45
CA GLU A 150 -0.03 -18.84 -22.33
C GLU A 150 -0.86 -17.56 -22.19
N ASP A 151 -0.79 -16.87 -21.06
CA ASP A 151 -1.55 -15.63 -20.79
C ASP A 151 -0.81 -14.37 -21.27
N ILE A 152 0.41 -14.55 -21.82
CA ILE A 152 1.23 -13.49 -22.39
C ILE A 152 1.15 -13.55 -23.92
N VAL A 153 0.39 -12.62 -24.50
CA VAL A 153 0.32 -12.46 -25.96
C VAL A 153 1.56 -11.68 -26.42
N GLY A 154 2.28 -12.16 -27.42
CA GLY A 154 3.54 -11.53 -27.78
C GLY A 154 4.24 -12.04 -29.03
N LEU A 155 5.25 -11.28 -29.47
CA LEU A 155 6.19 -11.71 -30.50
C LEU A 155 7.30 -12.56 -29.87
N HIS A 156 7.79 -13.54 -30.62
CA HIS A 156 8.88 -14.43 -30.21
C HIS A 156 10.12 -14.12 -31.05
N TYR A 157 11.26 -13.90 -30.38
CA TYR A 157 12.56 -13.63 -31.01
C TYR A 157 13.65 -14.60 -30.52
#